data_AF-A0A7Y4ZSJ6-F1
#
_entry.id   AF-A0A7Y4ZSJ6-F1
#
_cell.length_a   1.000
_cell.length_b   1.000
_cell.length_c   1.000
_cell.angle_alpha   90.00
_cell.angle_beta   90.00
_cell.angle_gamma   90.00
#
_symmetry.space_group_name_H-M   'P 1'
#
loop_
_entity.id
_entity.type
_entity.pdbx_description
1 polymer ?
#
loop_
_entity_poly.entity_id
_entity_poly.type
_entity_poly.pdbx_seq_one_letter_code
_entity_poly.pdbx_strand_id
1 'polypeptide(L)'
;GGAEGAGGAATEGVVDEETDLVLDGLRALRREHDPARARSLFSRYLSRHPGGPLAEDALGYSMEAADAQGASAEAARLSAAYLRAYPSGRYAALAERLKILPSP
;
A
#
# COMPACT_ATOMS: atom_id res chain seq x y z
N GLY A 1 -5.03 -45.45 6.83
CA GLY A 1 -5.41 -44.18 6.18
C GLY A 1 -5.94 -43.26 7.24
N GLY A 2 -5.71 -41.96 7.23
CA GLY A 2 -4.97 -41.08 6.34
C GLY A 2 -4.81 -39.77 7.13
N ALA A 3 -3.67 -39.10 6.96
CA ALA A 3 -3.36 -37.86 7.64
C ALA A 3 -3.83 -36.69 6.79
N GLU A 4 -4.82 -35.90 7.22
CA GLU A 4 -5.12 -34.59 6.62
C GLU A 4 -5.76 -33.67 7.67
N GLY A 5 -5.17 -32.49 7.89
CA GLY A 5 -5.74 -31.46 8.76
C GLY A 5 -4.74 -30.59 9.52
N ALA A 6 -3.70 -30.05 8.86
CA ALA A 6 -2.75 -29.13 9.49
C ALA A 6 -2.54 -27.81 8.70
N GLY A 7 -3.39 -27.51 7.72
CA GLY A 7 -3.15 -26.41 6.75
C GLY A 7 -3.87 -25.08 7.00
N GLY A 8 -4.88 -24.99 7.87
CA GLY A 8 -5.78 -23.81 7.94
C GLY A 8 -5.28 -22.65 8.81
N ALA A 9 -4.73 -22.93 10.00
CA ALA A 9 -4.45 -21.88 10.99
C ALA A 9 -3.33 -20.91 10.59
N ALA A 10 -2.34 -21.38 9.81
CA ALA A 10 -1.23 -20.53 9.37
C ALA A 10 -1.65 -19.59 8.24
N THR A 11 -2.58 -20.01 7.38
CA THR A 11 -3.08 -19.17 6.28
C THR A 11 -4.04 -18.11 6.78
N GLU A 12 -4.90 -18.41 7.75
CA GLU A 12 -5.81 -17.42 8.35
C GLU A 12 -5.04 -16.31 9.08
N GLY A 13 -4.05 -16.67 9.93
CA GLY A 13 -3.26 -15.68 10.65
C GLY A 13 -2.37 -14.78 9.77
N VAL A 14 -1.93 -15.25 8.60
CA VAL A 14 -1.18 -14.43 7.64
C VAL A 14 -2.09 -13.41 6.95
N VAL A 15 -3.30 -13.81 6.58
CA VAL A 15 -4.29 -12.91 5.95
C VAL A 15 -4.76 -11.83 6.94
N ASP A 16 -4.87 -12.18 8.22
CA ASP A 16 -5.17 -11.22 9.29
C ASP A 16 -4.03 -10.20 9.46
N GLU A 17 -2.76 -10.64 9.53
CA GLU A 17 -1.60 -9.75 9.65
C GLU A 17 -1.40 -8.86 8.40
N GLU A 18 -1.68 -9.39 7.21
CA GLU A 18 -1.72 -8.67 5.94
C GLU A 18 -2.70 -7.52 5.97
N THR A 19 -3.92 -7.80 6.45
CA THR A 19 -5.03 -6.85 6.48
C THR A 19 -4.81 -5.79 7.56
N ASP A 20 -4.26 -6.18 8.72
CA ASP A 20 -3.97 -5.28 9.84
C ASP A 20 -3.02 -4.15 9.45
N LEU A 21 -1.95 -4.45 8.70
CA LEU A 21 -1.01 -3.42 8.24
C LEU A 21 -1.68 -2.37 7.36
N VAL A 22 -2.56 -2.79 6.46
CA VAL A 22 -3.27 -1.86 5.55
C VAL A 22 -4.34 -1.09 6.32
N LEU A 23 -5.08 -1.73 7.22
CA LEU A 23 -6.10 -1.08 8.05
C LEU A 23 -5.50 -0.06 9.01
N ASP A 24 -4.40 -0.39 9.68
CA ASP A 24 -3.68 0.54 10.55
C ASP A 24 -3.08 1.70 9.75
N GLY A 25 -2.58 1.42 8.53
CA GLY A 25 -2.10 2.47 7.62
C GLY A 25 -3.22 3.45 7.25
N LEU A 26 -4.42 2.93 6.96
CA LEU A 26 -5.60 3.74 6.67
C LEU A 26 -6.06 4.54 7.89
N ARG A 27 -6.02 3.94 9.09
CA ARG A 27 -6.34 4.65 10.34
C ARG A 27 -5.37 5.82 10.55
N ALA A 28 -4.07 5.56 10.42
CA ALA A 28 -3.03 6.58 10.54
C ALA A 28 -3.26 7.72 9.53
N LEU A 29 -3.54 7.40 8.27
CA LEU A 29 -3.74 8.41 7.22
C LEU A 29 -5.02 9.22 7.39
N ARG A 30 -6.14 8.56 7.70
CA ARG A 30 -7.48 9.17 7.60
C ARG A 30 -8.02 9.71 8.91
N ARG A 31 -7.64 9.10 10.04
CA ARG A 31 -8.17 9.43 11.37
C ARG A 31 -7.15 10.14 12.22
N GLU A 32 -5.89 9.73 12.14
CA GLU A 32 -4.81 10.29 12.95
C GLU A 32 -4.08 11.44 12.22
N HIS A 33 -4.31 11.59 10.91
CA HIS A 33 -3.63 12.56 10.04
C HIS A 33 -2.10 12.43 10.11
N ASP A 34 -1.61 11.21 10.25
CA ASP A 34 -0.18 10.86 10.28
C ASP A 34 0.22 10.13 8.99
N PRO A 35 0.52 10.88 7.90
CA PRO A 35 0.92 10.29 6.64
C PRO A 35 2.27 9.56 6.73
N ALA A 36 3.17 9.96 7.62
CA ALA A 36 4.47 9.32 7.76
C ALA A 36 4.34 7.90 8.33
N ARG A 37 3.52 7.74 9.38
CA ARG A 37 3.19 6.42 9.94
C ARG A 37 2.44 5.56 8.93
N ALA A 38 1.46 6.14 8.23
CA ALA A 38 0.71 5.43 7.20
C ALA A 38 1.63 4.84 6.11
N ARG A 39 2.56 5.64 5.57
CA ARG A 39 3.53 5.16 4.58
C ARG A 39 4.41 4.03 5.09
N SER A 40 4.86 4.10 6.34
CA SER A 40 5.65 3.03 6.95
C SER A 40 4.87 1.71 7.01
N LEU A 41 3.59 1.77 7.36
CA LEU A 41 2.71 0.59 7.43
C LEU A 41 2.43 -0.01 6.04
N PHE A 42 2.10 0.81 5.05
CA PHE A 42 1.89 0.33 3.67
C PHE A 42 3.18 -0.23 3.05
N SER A 43 4.33 0.40 3.31
CA SER A 43 5.64 -0.11 2.86
C SER A 43 5.98 -1.47 3.47
N ARG A 44 5.66 -1.68 4.74
CA ARG A 44 5.81 -2.99 5.41
C ARG A 44 4.93 -4.04 4.75
N TYR A 45 3.66 -3.72 4.46
CA TYR A 45 2.77 -4.61 3.73
C TYR A 45 3.37 -4.99 2.37
N LEU A 46 3.73 -4.00 1.54
CA LEU A 46 4.28 -4.23 0.20
C LEU A 46 5.60 -5.00 0.20
N SER A 47 6.42 -4.86 1.25
CA SER A 47 7.69 -5.60 1.37
C SER A 47 7.47 -7.06 1.72
N ARG A 48 6.44 -7.37 2.52
CA ARG A 48 6.12 -8.74 2.94
C ARG A 48 5.22 -9.45 1.93
N HIS A 49 4.34 -8.70 1.27
CA HIS A 49 3.29 -9.21 0.36
C HIS A 49 3.29 -8.45 -0.98
N PRO A 50 4.38 -8.49 -1.76
CA PRO A 50 4.53 -7.68 -2.98
C PRO A 50 3.51 -8.00 -4.09
N GLY A 51 2.87 -9.17 -4.03
CA GLY A 51 1.76 -9.58 -4.91
C GLY A 51 0.49 -9.95 -4.14
N GLY A 52 0.38 -9.50 -2.89
CA GLY A 52 -0.79 -9.77 -2.05
C GLY A 52 -2.05 -9.07 -2.58
N PRO A 53 -3.25 -9.49 -2.11
CA PRO A 53 -4.52 -8.99 -2.62
C PRO A 53 -4.74 -7.49 -2.41
N LEU A 54 -4.01 -6.86 -1.47
CA LEU A 54 -4.08 -5.43 -1.19
C LEU A 54 -2.86 -4.67 -1.75
N ALA A 55 -2.02 -5.28 -2.59
CA ALA A 55 -0.81 -4.63 -3.10
C ALA A 55 -1.10 -3.40 -3.96
N GLU A 56 -2.15 -3.44 -4.77
CA GLU A 56 -2.61 -2.26 -5.52
C GLU A 56 -3.06 -1.14 -4.58
N ASP A 57 -3.92 -1.46 -3.62
CA ASP A 57 -4.48 -0.51 -2.65
C ASP A 57 -3.38 0.10 -1.77
N ALA A 58 -2.47 -0.72 -1.22
CA ALA A 58 -1.35 -0.25 -0.40
C ALA A 58 -0.40 0.67 -1.18
N LEU A 59 -0.17 0.41 -2.47
CA LEU A 59 0.62 1.31 -3.31
C LEU A 59 -0.14 2.62 -3.61
N GLY A 60 -1.45 2.53 -3.85
CA GLY A 60 -2.37 3.66 -3.94
C GLY A 60 -2.30 4.58 -2.72
N TYR A 61 -2.50 4.01 -1.54
CA TYR A 61 -2.46 4.76 -0.28
C TYR A 61 -1.07 5.29 0.06
N SER A 62 0.00 4.61 -0.38
CA SER A 62 1.37 5.13 -0.25
C SER A 62 1.57 6.43 -1.04
N MET A 63 1.00 6.53 -2.25
CA MET A 63 1.02 7.76 -3.04
C MET A 63 0.26 8.89 -2.35
N GLU A 64 -0.96 8.61 -1.87
CA GLU A 64 -1.77 9.60 -1.17
C GLU A 64 -1.10 10.12 0.10
N ALA A 65 -0.49 9.23 0.87
CA ALA A 65 0.21 9.61 2.09
C ALA A 65 1.48 10.43 1.77
N ALA A 66 2.19 10.13 0.67
CA ALA A 66 3.32 10.95 0.23
C ALA A 66 2.87 12.37 -0.22
N ASP A 67 1.75 12.47 -0.94
CA ASP A 67 1.14 13.74 -1.34
C ASP A 67 0.70 14.55 -0.10
N ALA A 68 0.02 13.91 0.86
CA ALA A 68 -0.42 14.54 2.10
C ALA A 68 0.75 15.03 2.99
N GLN A 69 1.92 14.38 2.91
CA GLN A 69 3.13 14.81 3.59
C GLN A 69 3.86 15.97 2.86
N GLY A 70 3.44 16.33 1.65
CA GLY A 70 4.15 17.28 0.79
C GLY A 70 5.45 16.70 0.20
N ALA A 71 5.62 15.38 0.20
CA ALA A 71 6.81 14.70 -0.29
C ALA A 71 6.74 14.46 -1.82
N SER A 72 6.69 15.53 -2.61
CA SER A 72 6.41 15.48 -4.06
C SER A 72 7.34 14.56 -4.86
N ALA A 73 8.64 14.56 -4.57
CA ALA A 73 9.61 13.68 -5.23
C ALA A 73 9.29 12.19 -5.01
N GLU A 74 8.82 11.87 -3.81
CA GLU A 74 8.51 10.51 -3.42
C GLU A 74 7.13 10.07 -3.91
N ALA A 75 6.14 10.97 -3.89
CA ALA A 75 4.86 10.78 -4.55
C ALA A 75 5.06 10.44 -6.03
N ALA A 76 5.89 11.20 -6.76
CA ALA A 76 6.19 10.94 -8.17
C ALA A 76 6.85 9.58 -8.41
N ARG A 77 7.80 9.17 -7.55
CA ARG A 77 8.44 7.84 -7.62
C ARG A 77 7.45 6.71 -7.42
N LEU A 78 6.59 6.81 -6.40
CA LEU A 78 5.55 5.83 -6.12
C LEU A 78 4.52 5.76 -7.26
N SER A 79 4.17 6.91 -7.86
CA SER A 79 3.28 6.96 -9.01
C SER A 79 3.86 6.30 -10.26
N ALA A 80 5.14 6.52 -10.55
CA ALA A 80 5.80 5.81 -11.64
C ALA A 80 5.85 4.28 -11.41
N ALA A 81 6.01 3.85 -10.15
CA ALA A 81 5.92 2.44 -9.80
C ALA A 81 4.49 1.89 -9.97
N TYR A 82 3.48 2.63 -9.53
CA TYR A 82 2.08 2.26 -9.67
C TYR A 82 1.69 2.09 -11.13
N LEU A 83 1.97 3.07 -12.00
CA LEU A 83 1.60 3.01 -13.41
C LEU A 83 2.31 1.87 -14.17
N ARG A 84 3.48 1.44 -13.71
CA ARG A 84 4.17 0.28 -14.28
C ARG A 84 3.51 -1.04 -13.89
N ALA A 85 3.03 -1.15 -12.65
CA ALA A 85 2.41 -2.37 -12.13
C ALA A 85 0.91 -2.47 -12.45
N TYR A 86 0.20 -1.34 -12.44
CA TYR A 86 -1.25 -1.21 -12.55
C TYR A 86 -1.61 -0.07 -13.53
N PRO A 87 -1.26 -0.18 -14.82
CA PRO A 87 -1.42 0.91 -15.80
C PRO A 87 -2.87 1.37 -16.00
N SER A 88 -3.85 0.53 -15.67
CA SER A 88 -5.29 0.85 -15.70
C SER A 88 -5.95 0.59 -14.35
N GLY A 89 -5.16 0.61 -13.28
CA GLY A 89 -5.65 0.40 -11.93
C GLY A 89 -6.46 1.58 -11.40
N ARG A 90 -7.15 1.38 -10.28
CA ARG A 90 -8.09 2.36 -9.72
C ARG A 90 -7.47 3.70 -9.31
N TYR A 91 -6.16 3.73 -9.03
CA TYR A 91 -5.40 4.93 -8.68
C TYR A 91 -4.62 5.51 -9.86
N ALA A 92 -4.81 5.02 -11.09
CA ALA A 92 -4.03 5.48 -12.25
C ALA A 92 -4.16 7.00 -12.48
N ALA A 93 -5.37 7.54 -12.32
CA ALA A 93 -5.60 8.99 -12.44
C ALA A 93 -4.83 9.80 -11.39
N LEU A 94 -4.77 9.33 -10.14
CA LEU A 94 -3.96 9.96 -9.09
C LEU A 94 -2.47 9.86 -9.42
N ALA A 95 -2.02 8.69 -9.86
CA ALA A 95 -0.63 8.46 -10.19
C ALA A 95 -0.14 9.36 -11.34
N GLU A 96 -0.94 9.50 -12.42
CA GLU A 96 -0.59 10.42 -13.51
C GLU A 96 -0.49 11.87 -13.04
N ARG A 97 -1.40 12.31 -12.15
CA ARG A 97 -1.35 13.66 -11.56
C ARG A 97 -0.08 13.89 -10.73
N LEU A 98 0.30 12.93 -9.90
CA LEU A 98 1.43 13.06 -8.98
C LEU A 98 2.79 12.90 -9.67
N LYS A 99 2.86 12.12 -10.75
CA LYS A 99 4.08 11.87 -11.52
C LYS A 99 4.66 13.14 -12.15
N ILE A 100 3.82 14.11 -12.48
CA ILE A 100 4.23 15.36 -13.14
C ILE A 100 4.52 16.51 -12.16
N LEU A 101 4.39 16.30 -10.85
CA LEU A 101 4.66 17.35 -9.87
C LEU A 101 6.17 17.66 -9.81
N PRO A 102 6.58 18.92 -10.01
CA PRO A 102 7.98 19.30 -9.88
C PRO A 102 8.43 19.12 -8.43
N SER A 103 9.62 18.57 -8.23
CA SER A 103 10.28 18.59 -6.92
C SER A 103 10.74 20.02 -6.64
N PRO A 104 10.45 20.61 -5.45
CA PRO A 104 10.91 21.95 -5.10
C PRO A 104 12.43 22.06 -5.00
#